data_AF-A0A259D8T7-F1
#
_entry.id   AF-A0A259D8T7-F1
#
_cell.length_a   1.000
_cell.length_b   1.000
_cell.length_c   1.000
_cell.angle_alpha   90.00
_cell.angle_beta   90.00
_cell.angle_gamma   90.00
#
_symmetry.space_group_name_H-M   'P 1'
#
loop_
_entity.id
_entity.type
_entity.pdbx_description
1 polymer ?
#
loop_
_entity_poly.entity_id
_entity_poly.type
_entity_poly.pdbx_seq_one_letter_code
_entity_poly.pdbx_strand_id
1 'polypeptide(L)'
;MLRTLLTTALTSTLCLAAVPALARENYAILIGANKYTNLAERWWLKGPSNDVQLVAEYLTTSAPVPFAPENVTVLTNGVDGYIDPTLAAIRTAFAELTEKAEAGDFVYLHFSGHGTQAPTKDPNSELDGLDELFLPSDIGPWSNQIGEVENALVDDEIGVMINALRAKGVDVWAVFDSCYSGTVTRGLEADDDDVRTRQLPPEALGLDPDAMEDVVSRSIGDPRDGAEVPLDLATGQAGGEGSLVAFSASQSNEVTPEKNLPKGEPDRKPQGVFTFTLMQVLAEYPGATYAQIG
;
A
#
# COMPACT_ATOMS: atom_id res chain seq x y z
N MET A 1 -12.48 -87.38 8.19
CA MET A 1 -13.25 -86.16 7.87
C MET A 1 -12.44 -84.96 8.34
N LEU A 2 -11.81 -84.28 7.38
CA LEU A 2 -10.86 -83.20 7.56
C LEU A 2 -11.61 -81.86 7.46
N ARG A 3 -11.49 -80.97 8.46
CA ARG A 3 -11.97 -79.58 8.35
C ARG A 3 -10.91 -78.64 8.91
N THR A 4 -10.09 -78.12 8.00
CA THR A 4 -9.13 -77.04 8.24
C THR A 4 -9.87 -75.71 8.05
N LEU A 5 -10.01 -74.92 9.11
CA LEU A 5 -10.53 -73.55 9.03
C LEU A 5 -9.35 -72.62 8.69
N LEU A 6 -9.33 -72.10 7.46
CA LEU A 6 -8.49 -70.96 7.10
C LEU A 6 -9.20 -69.69 7.56
N THR A 7 -8.66 -69.04 8.59
CA THR A 7 -8.98 -67.65 8.95
C THR A 7 -8.11 -66.73 8.10
N THR A 8 -8.69 -66.12 7.09
CA THR A 8 -8.08 -65.05 6.29
C THR A 8 -8.12 -63.76 7.10
N ALA A 9 -6.97 -63.34 7.64
CA ALA A 9 -6.82 -62.03 8.25
C ALA A 9 -6.65 -60.98 7.13
N LEU A 10 -7.67 -60.13 6.95
CA LEU A 10 -7.61 -58.99 6.04
C LEU A 10 -7.00 -57.81 6.78
N THR A 11 -5.68 -57.63 6.67
CA THR A 11 -5.00 -56.41 7.12
C THR A 11 -5.33 -55.27 6.17
N SER A 12 -6.30 -54.44 6.54
CA SER A 12 -6.55 -53.16 5.89
C SER A 12 -5.44 -52.18 6.26
N THR A 13 -4.46 -52.03 5.37
CA THR A 13 -3.44 -50.99 5.46
C THR A 13 -4.12 -49.64 5.20
N LEU A 14 -4.37 -48.87 6.27
CA LEU A 14 -4.86 -47.50 6.17
C LEU A 14 -3.70 -46.63 5.66
N CYS A 15 -3.60 -46.44 4.35
CA CYS A 15 -2.71 -45.44 3.78
C CYS A 15 -3.21 -44.05 4.21
N LEU A 16 -2.58 -43.50 5.24
CA LEU A 16 -2.69 -42.08 5.57
C LEU A 16 -2.08 -41.32 4.38
N ALA A 17 -2.91 -40.90 3.44
CA ALA A 17 -2.49 -39.89 2.47
C ALA A 17 -2.25 -38.62 3.30
N ALA A 18 -0.99 -38.30 3.55
CA ALA A 18 -0.60 -36.98 4.02
C ALA A 18 -1.02 -36.01 2.93
N VAL A 19 -2.18 -35.38 3.10
CA VAL A 19 -2.53 -34.19 2.34
C VAL A 19 -1.44 -33.19 2.73
N PRO A 20 -0.64 -32.66 1.79
CA PRO A 20 0.25 -31.57 2.13
C PRO A 20 -0.65 -30.49 2.75
N ALA A 21 -0.37 -30.12 3.99
CA ALA A 21 -0.86 -28.86 4.49
C ALA A 21 -0.34 -27.82 3.49
N LEU A 22 -1.22 -27.15 2.76
CA LEU A 22 -0.82 -26.04 1.90
C LEU A 22 0.00 -25.12 2.78
N ALA A 23 1.30 -25.00 2.46
CA ALA A 23 2.18 -24.13 3.21
C ALA A 23 1.68 -22.71 2.96
N ARG A 24 1.46 -21.94 4.03
CA ARG A 24 1.17 -20.52 3.94
C ARG A 24 2.29 -19.85 3.16
N GLU A 25 1.96 -19.25 2.01
CA GLU A 25 2.89 -18.46 1.23
C GLU A 25 2.81 -16.98 1.67
N ASN A 26 3.93 -16.29 1.56
CA ASN A 26 4.01 -14.84 1.81
C ASN A 26 4.31 -14.13 0.50
N TYR A 27 3.46 -13.18 0.12
CA TYR A 27 3.58 -12.39 -1.10
C TYR A 27 3.68 -10.91 -0.78
N ALA A 28 4.38 -10.15 -1.63
CA ALA A 28 4.41 -8.71 -1.51
C ALA A 28 4.24 -7.99 -2.85
N ILE A 29 3.57 -6.85 -2.82
CA ILE A 29 3.58 -5.86 -3.90
C ILE A 29 4.13 -4.56 -3.32
N LEU A 30 5.28 -4.12 -3.83
CA LEU A 30 5.99 -2.93 -3.38
C LEU A 30 5.99 -1.89 -4.51
N ILE A 31 5.39 -0.73 -4.26
CA ILE A 31 5.14 0.30 -5.27
C ILE A 31 5.89 1.58 -4.87
N GLY A 32 6.81 2.03 -5.72
CA GLY A 32 7.68 3.18 -5.48
C GLY A 32 7.72 4.15 -6.66
N ALA A 33 7.01 5.27 -6.60
CA ALA A 33 6.95 6.25 -7.69
C ALA A 33 7.89 7.46 -7.46
N ASN A 34 9.05 7.47 -8.11
CA ASN A 34 10.01 8.58 -8.04
C ASN A 34 9.74 9.65 -9.11
N LYS A 35 9.62 9.20 -10.36
CA LYS A 35 9.49 10.05 -11.55
C LYS A 35 8.07 9.95 -12.09
N TYR A 36 7.55 11.09 -12.53
CA TYR A 36 6.18 11.21 -13.02
C TYR A 36 6.20 11.79 -14.43
N THR A 37 5.70 11.04 -15.41
CA THR A 37 5.82 11.37 -16.83
C THR A 37 5.13 12.69 -17.18
N ASN A 38 4.01 13.00 -16.55
CA ASN A 38 3.20 14.19 -16.85
C ASN A 38 3.33 15.31 -15.80
N LEU A 39 4.23 15.19 -14.84
CA LEU A 39 4.52 16.27 -13.88
C LEU A 39 5.88 16.90 -14.17
N ALA A 40 6.00 18.19 -13.84
CA ALA A 40 7.28 18.88 -13.88
C ALA A 40 8.28 18.21 -12.93
N GLU A 41 9.56 18.13 -13.31
CA GLU A 41 10.62 17.46 -12.52
C GLU A 41 10.77 17.99 -11.09
N ARG A 42 10.33 19.22 -10.81
CA ARG A 42 10.28 19.77 -9.45
C ARG A 42 9.38 18.96 -8.49
N TRP A 43 8.44 18.20 -9.04
CA TRP A 43 7.54 17.29 -8.34
C TRP A 43 8.05 15.84 -8.36
N TRP A 44 9.25 15.57 -8.83
CA TRP A 44 9.81 14.22 -8.73
C TRP A 44 10.38 13.99 -7.32
N LEU A 45 10.15 12.78 -6.82
CA LEU A 45 10.65 12.29 -5.55
C LEU A 45 11.96 11.52 -5.72
N LYS A 46 12.69 11.33 -4.62
CA LYS A 46 13.95 10.58 -4.60
C LYS A 46 13.92 9.37 -3.68
N GLY A 47 13.02 9.37 -2.70
CA GLY A 47 12.86 8.32 -1.70
C GLY A 47 12.23 7.01 -2.15
N PRO A 48 11.19 6.97 -3.00
CA PRO A 48 10.34 5.78 -3.07
C PRO A 48 11.03 4.51 -3.56
N SER A 49 11.93 4.65 -4.53
CA SER A 49 12.77 3.54 -5.00
C SER A 49 13.69 3.00 -3.92
N ASN A 50 14.18 3.84 -3.01
CA ASN A 50 15.03 3.40 -1.89
C ASN A 50 14.18 2.74 -0.80
N ASP A 51 12.95 3.19 -0.59
CA ASP A 51 12.00 2.60 0.34
C ASP A 51 11.63 1.17 -0.07
N VAL A 52 11.19 0.97 -1.31
CA VAL A 52 10.79 -0.37 -1.78
C VAL A 52 11.97 -1.34 -1.85
N GLN A 53 13.19 -0.86 -2.13
CA GLN A 53 14.39 -1.69 -2.07
C GLN A 53 14.74 -2.09 -0.63
N LEU A 54 14.65 -1.15 0.32
CA LEU A 54 14.86 -1.44 1.75
C LEU A 54 13.85 -2.49 2.25
N VAL A 55 12.58 -2.31 1.90
CA VAL A 55 11.50 -3.23 2.26
C VAL A 55 11.71 -4.61 1.61
N ALA A 56 12.02 -4.67 0.32
CA ALA A 56 12.28 -5.94 -0.37
C ALA A 56 13.45 -6.71 0.27
N GLU A 57 14.54 -6.01 0.60
CA GLU A 57 15.67 -6.58 1.30
C GLU A 57 15.27 -7.11 2.68
N TYR A 58 14.53 -6.34 3.47
CA TYR A 58 14.05 -6.78 4.78
C TYR A 58 13.19 -8.05 4.68
N LEU A 59 12.17 -8.05 3.82
CA LEU A 59 11.22 -9.17 3.68
C LEU A 59 11.90 -10.48 3.24
N THR A 60 12.93 -10.39 2.41
CA THR A 60 13.61 -11.57 1.85
C THR A 60 14.81 -12.06 2.66
N THR A 61 15.35 -11.24 3.57
CA THR A 61 16.60 -11.57 4.29
C THR A 61 16.48 -11.58 5.81
N SER A 62 15.65 -10.70 6.38
CA SER A 62 15.71 -10.34 7.81
C SER A 62 14.38 -10.52 8.53
N ALA A 63 13.27 -10.57 7.80
CA ALA A 63 11.96 -10.80 8.37
C ALA A 63 11.90 -12.14 9.13
N PRO A 64 11.22 -12.20 10.29
CA PRO A 64 11.10 -13.43 11.08
C PRO A 64 10.44 -14.58 10.31
N VAL A 65 9.54 -14.24 9.39
CA VAL A 65 8.95 -15.15 8.42
C VAL A 65 9.37 -14.65 7.03
N PRO A 66 10.20 -15.40 6.30
CA PRO A 66 10.77 -14.93 5.05
C PRO A 66 9.75 -14.96 3.91
N PHE A 67 9.94 -14.05 2.97
CA PHE A 67 9.25 -14.05 1.68
C PHE A 67 10.20 -14.67 0.65
N ALA A 68 9.69 -15.60 -0.16
CA ALA A 68 10.45 -16.08 -1.30
C ALA A 68 10.68 -14.89 -2.27
N PRO A 69 11.90 -14.66 -2.79
CA PRO A 69 12.16 -13.54 -3.69
C PRO A 69 11.23 -13.46 -4.90
N GLU A 70 10.82 -14.61 -5.45
CA GLU A 70 9.86 -14.75 -6.54
C GLU A 70 8.43 -14.32 -6.18
N ASN A 71 8.12 -14.24 -4.88
CA ASN A 71 6.82 -13.80 -4.36
C ASN A 71 6.79 -12.30 -4.03
N VAL A 72 7.91 -11.58 -4.20
CA VAL A 72 8.02 -10.13 -3.97
C VAL A 72 8.04 -9.40 -5.30
N THR A 73 6.91 -8.80 -5.67
CA THR A 73 6.78 -7.96 -6.86
C THR A 73 7.16 -6.52 -6.52
N VAL A 74 8.14 -5.96 -7.24
CA VAL A 74 8.57 -4.56 -7.07
C VAL A 74 8.28 -3.76 -8.32
N LEU A 75 7.43 -2.74 -8.18
CA LEU A 75 7.10 -1.76 -9.22
C LEU A 75 7.73 -0.43 -8.81
N THR A 76 8.77 0.01 -9.50
CA THR A 76 9.45 1.26 -9.18
C THR A 76 10.17 1.85 -10.38
N ASN A 77 10.38 3.15 -10.33
CA ASN A 77 11.24 3.84 -11.29
C ASN A 77 12.34 4.63 -10.60
N GLY A 78 13.16 5.34 -11.39
CA GLY A 78 14.35 6.03 -10.86
C GLY A 78 15.57 5.13 -10.63
N VAL A 79 15.41 3.81 -10.73
CA VAL A 79 16.48 2.80 -10.72
C VAL A 79 16.22 1.82 -11.86
N ASP A 80 17.27 1.39 -12.55
CA ASP A 80 17.16 0.48 -13.69
C ASP A 80 16.78 -0.94 -13.25
N GLY A 81 16.11 -1.69 -14.13
CA GLY A 81 15.81 -3.11 -13.93
C GLY A 81 14.45 -3.43 -13.30
N TYR A 82 13.65 -2.42 -12.97
CA TYR A 82 12.30 -2.57 -12.42
C TYR A 82 11.22 -2.19 -13.44
N ILE A 83 10.00 -2.68 -13.22
CA ILE A 83 8.81 -2.28 -13.98
C ILE A 83 8.34 -0.92 -13.45
N ASP A 84 8.08 0.02 -14.36
CA ASP A 84 7.57 1.36 -14.02
C ASP A 84 6.20 1.26 -13.32
N PRO A 85 5.97 1.97 -12.21
CA PRO A 85 4.75 1.85 -11.40
C PRO A 85 3.59 2.66 -12.01
N THR A 86 3.24 2.32 -13.24
CA THR A 86 2.06 2.85 -13.94
C THR A 86 0.78 2.27 -13.33
N LEU A 87 -0.35 2.95 -13.50
CA LEU A 87 -1.64 2.47 -13.01
C LEU A 87 -1.96 1.06 -13.56
N ALA A 88 -1.66 0.84 -14.84
CA ALA A 88 -1.85 -0.46 -15.49
C ALA A 88 -0.95 -1.55 -14.88
N ALA A 89 0.32 -1.25 -14.58
CA ALA A 89 1.23 -2.21 -13.95
C ALA A 89 0.80 -2.57 -12.52
N ILE A 90 0.34 -1.59 -11.74
CA ILE A 90 -0.17 -1.81 -10.39
C ILE A 90 -1.40 -2.72 -10.44
N ARG A 91 -2.40 -2.40 -11.28
CA ARG A 91 -3.61 -3.23 -11.47
C ARG A 91 -3.27 -4.65 -11.90
N THR A 92 -2.31 -4.80 -12.81
CA THR A 92 -1.86 -6.12 -13.29
C THR A 92 -1.25 -6.93 -12.15
N ALA A 93 -0.36 -6.33 -11.36
CA ALA A 93 0.26 -7.01 -10.22
C ALA A 93 -0.78 -7.47 -9.17
N PHE A 94 -1.77 -6.64 -8.87
CA PHE A 94 -2.87 -7.02 -7.98
C PHE A 94 -3.74 -8.15 -8.56
N ALA A 95 -4.06 -8.10 -9.86
CA ALA A 95 -4.83 -9.14 -10.52
C ALA A 95 -4.08 -10.49 -10.50
N GLU A 96 -2.80 -10.51 -10.90
CA GLU A 96 -1.96 -11.70 -10.89
C GLU A 96 -1.79 -12.27 -9.47
N LEU A 97 -1.61 -11.40 -8.46
CA LEU A 97 -1.55 -11.84 -7.07
C LEU A 97 -2.89 -12.42 -6.59
N THR A 98 -4.00 -11.79 -6.93
CA THR A 98 -5.33 -12.26 -6.56
C THR A 98 -5.64 -13.61 -7.21
N GLU A 99 -5.16 -13.88 -8.42
CA GLU A 99 -5.31 -15.19 -9.06
C GLU A 99 -4.56 -16.29 -8.29
N LYS A 100 -3.31 -16.03 -7.88
CA LYS A 100 -2.44 -17.04 -7.26
C LYS A 100 -2.66 -17.26 -5.76
N ALA A 101 -3.03 -16.23 -4.99
CA ALA A 101 -3.09 -16.31 -3.53
C ALA A 101 -4.20 -17.24 -3.02
N GLU A 102 -3.96 -18.02 -1.98
CA GLU A 102 -4.91 -18.98 -1.40
C GLU A 102 -5.27 -18.62 0.04
N ALA A 103 -6.30 -19.27 0.58
CA ALA A 103 -6.75 -19.04 1.95
C ALA A 103 -5.63 -19.36 2.96
N GLY A 104 -5.37 -18.42 3.87
CA GLY A 104 -4.31 -18.53 4.88
C GLY A 104 -2.97 -17.92 4.46
N ASP A 105 -2.80 -17.49 3.20
CA ASP A 105 -1.62 -16.76 2.75
C ASP A 105 -1.51 -15.38 3.42
N PHE A 106 -0.30 -14.83 3.41
CA PHE A 106 -0.03 -13.46 3.87
C PHE A 106 0.38 -12.57 2.70
N VAL A 107 -0.19 -11.37 2.64
CA VAL A 107 0.16 -10.35 1.66
C VAL A 107 0.62 -9.09 2.36
N TYR A 108 1.82 -8.62 2.02
CA TYR A 108 2.33 -7.31 2.39
C TYR A 108 2.25 -6.34 1.22
N LEU A 109 1.59 -5.20 1.41
CA LEU A 109 1.45 -4.15 0.41
C LEU A 109 2.19 -2.91 0.88
N HIS A 110 2.96 -2.29 0.00
CA HIS A 110 3.69 -1.07 0.31
C HIS A 110 3.53 -0.04 -0.79
N PHE A 111 3.10 1.14 -0.41
CA PHE A 111 2.90 2.28 -1.29
C PHE A 111 3.82 3.40 -0.84
N SER A 112 4.75 3.81 -1.71
CA SER A 112 5.66 4.92 -1.46
C SER A 112 5.65 5.83 -2.69
N GLY A 113 5.32 7.11 -2.50
CA GLY A 113 5.10 8.02 -3.61
C GLY A 113 4.25 9.22 -3.22
N HIS A 114 3.75 9.93 -4.24
CA HIS A 114 2.86 11.05 -4.01
C HIS A 114 1.46 10.61 -3.62
N GLY A 115 0.85 11.39 -2.73
CA GLY A 115 -0.59 11.42 -2.51
C GLY A 115 -1.16 12.83 -2.70
N THR A 116 -2.48 12.88 -2.92
CA THR A 116 -3.30 14.11 -3.00
C THR A 116 -4.76 13.74 -2.69
N GLN A 117 -5.63 14.74 -2.64
CA GLN A 117 -7.09 14.54 -2.64
C GLN A 117 -7.71 15.12 -3.92
N ALA A 118 -8.89 14.61 -4.30
CA ALA A 118 -9.74 15.15 -5.34
C ALA A 118 -11.22 14.99 -4.98
N PRO A 119 -12.15 15.76 -5.56
CA PRO A 119 -13.57 15.62 -5.25
C PRO A 119 -14.08 14.23 -5.57
N THR A 120 -14.79 13.63 -4.62
CA THR A 120 -15.40 12.32 -4.84
C THR A 120 -16.55 12.38 -5.84
N LYS A 121 -16.80 11.24 -6.52
CA LYS A 121 -17.97 11.06 -7.38
C LYS A 121 -19.25 10.85 -6.59
N ASP A 122 -19.18 10.29 -5.38
CA ASP A 122 -20.32 10.15 -4.47
C ASP A 122 -20.12 11.06 -3.26
N PRO A 123 -20.70 12.27 -3.22
CA PRO A 123 -20.46 13.24 -2.14
C PRO A 123 -20.95 12.78 -0.75
N ASN A 124 -21.50 11.56 -0.63
CA ASN A 124 -21.87 10.95 0.65
C ASN A 124 -20.99 9.74 1.02
N SER A 125 -20.00 9.34 0.21
CA SER A 125 -19.01 8.33 0.61
C SER A 125 -18.07 8.88 1.67
N GLU A 126 -17.59 10.12 1.46
CA GLU A 126 -16.60 10.76 2.32
C GLU A 126 -17.14 11.90 3.18
N LEU A 127 -16.55 12.07 4.37
CA LEU A 127 -16.97 13.08 5.35
C LEU A 127 -16.69 14.51 4.87
N ASP A 128 -15.55 14.71 4.20
CA ASP A 128 -15.14 15.98 3.61
C ASP A 128 -15.54 16.11 2.12
N GLY A 129 -15.99 15.02 1.50
CA GLY A 129 -16.36 14.93 0.09
C GLY A 129 -15.18 14.80 -0.87
N LEU A 130 -14.01 14.36 -0.39
CA LEU A 130 -12.80 14.18 -1.18
C LEU A 130 -12.32 12.74 -1.10
N ASP A 131 -11.92 12.15 -2.23
CA ASP A 131 -11.23 10.86 -2.25
C ASP A 131 -9.72 11.05 -2.05
N GLU A 132 -9.08 10.15 -1.29
CA GLU A 132 -7.63 10.03 -1.22
C GLU A 132 -7.04 9.32 -2.46
N LEU A 133 -6.01 9.91 -3.05
CA LEU A 133 -5.40 9.41 -4.29
C LEU A 133 -3.93 9.06 -4.09
N PHE A 134 -3.55 7.80 -4.30
CA PHE A 134 -2.15 7.44 -4.57
C PHE A 134 -1.84 7.73 -6.04
N LEU A 135 -0.65 8.26 -6.34
CA LEU A 135 -0.29 8.69 -7.70
C LEU A 135 0.69 7.72 -8.37
N PRO A 136 0.25 6.95 -9.39
CA PRO A 136 1.15 6.20 -10.28
C PRO A 136 2.10 7.09 -11.09
N SER A 137 3.15 6.50 -11.67
CA SER A 137 4.15 7.25 -12.47
C SER A 137 3.58 7.90 -13.73
N ASP A 138 2.47 7.40 -14.24
CA ASP A 138 1.75 7.89 -15.43
C ASP A 138 0.52 8.73 -15.09
N ILE A 139 0.45 9.26 -13.86
CA ILE A 139 -0.60 10.19 -13.41
C ILE A 139 -0.83 11.30 -14.44
N GLY A 140 -2.10 11.57 -14.77
CA GLY A 140 -2.54 12.61 -15.69
C GLY A 140 -3.19 13.79 -14.95
N PRO A 141 -3.70 14.79 -15.68
CA PRO A 141 -4.38 15.93 -15.07
C PRO A 141 -5.79 15.57 -14.58
N TRP A 142 -6.35 16.45 -13.78
CA TRP A 142 -7.79 16.50 -13.52
C TRP A 142 -8.58 16.69 -14.80
N SER A 143 -9.64 15.89 -14.96
CA SER A 143 -10.52 15.95 -16.12
C SER A 143 -11.96 16.19 -15.69
N ASN A 144 -12.44 17.41 -15.92
CA ASN A 144 -13.84 17.80 -15.71
C ASN A 144 -14.85 16.94 -16.51
N GLN A 145 -14.41 16.24 -17.55
CA GLN A 145 -15.29 15.39 -18.36
C GLN A 145 -15.64 14.08 -17.65
N ILE A 146 -14.71 13.53 -16.88
CA ILE A 146 -14.89 12.27 -16.13
C ILE A 146 -15.07 12.51 -14.62
N GLY A 147 -14.74 13.71 -14.13
CA GLY A 147 -14.83 14.08 -12.72
C GLY A 147 -13.79 13.41 -11.85
N GLU A 148 -12.60 13.12 -12.41
CA GLU A 148 -11.49 12.41 -11.73
C GLU A 148 -10.14 12.94 -12.24
N VAL A 149 -9.08 12.63 -11.50
CA VAL A 149 -7.70 12.73 -11.97
C VAL A 149 -7.40 11.52 -12.85
N GLU A 150 -6.97 11.77 -14.10
CA GLU A 150 -6.62 10.71 -15.04
C GLU A 150 -5.48 9.85 -14.49
N ASN A 151 -5.60 8.52 -14.56
CA ASN A 151 -4.61 7.57 -14.05
C ASN A 151 -4.27 7.67 -12.55
N ALA A 152 -5.12 8.29 -11.72
CA ALA A 152 -4.98 8.17 -10.27
C ALA A 152 -5.42 6.79 -9.78
N LEU A 153 -4.84 6.34 -8.67
CA LEU A 153 -5.31 5.19 -7.92
C LEU A 153 -6.06 5.67 -6.68
N VAL A 154 -7.39 5.64 -6.76
CA VAL A 154 -8.31 6.08 -5.70
C VAL A 154 -8.33 5.05 -4.58
N ASP A 155 -8.44 5.47 -3.33
CA ASP A 155 -8.50 4.61 -2.15
C ASP A 155 -9.64 3.57 -2.20
N ASP A 156 -10.80 3.93 -2.73
CA ASP A 156 -11.91 3.03 -3.07
C ASP A 156 -11.45 1.84 -3.93
N GLU A 157 -10.67 2.12 -4.96
CA GLU A 157 -10.12 1.09 -5.85
C GLU A 157 -9.11 0.20 -5.11
N ILE A 158 -8.26 0.80 -4.26
CA ILE A 158 -7.33 0.05 -3.39
C ILE A 158 -8.12 -0.86 -2.45
N GLY A 159 -9.21 -0.36 -1.86
CA GLY A 159 -10.13 -1.11 -1.02
C GLY A 159 -10.74 -2.31 -1.74
N VAL A 160 -11.20 -2.14 -2.99
CA VAL A 160 -11.71 -3.24 -3.82
C VAL A 160 -10.63 -4.29 -4.07
N MET A 161 -9.41 -3.89 -4.43
CA MET A 161 -8.30 -4.83 -4.68
C MET A 161 -7.89 -5.60 -3.42
N ILE A 162 -7.82 -4.94 -2.27
CA ILE A 162 -7.53 -5.58 -0.98
C ILE A 162 -8.67 -6.53 -0.58
N ASN A 163 -9.92 -6.12 -0.74
CA ASN A 163 -11.07 -6.96 -0.41
C ASN A 163 -11.16 -8.20 -1.30
N ALA A 164 -10.72 -8.12 -2.57
CA ALA A 164 -10.62 -9.29 -3.45
C ALA A 164 -9.65 -10.35 -2.90
N LEU A 165 -8.51 -9.93 -2.33
CA LEU A 165 -7.58 -10.85 -1.65
C LEU A 165 -8.22 -11.43 -0.37
N ARG A 166 -8.79 -10.58 0.48
CA ARG A 166 -9.39 -11.00 1.75
C ARG A 166 -10.59 -11.92 1.58
N ALA A 167 -11.35 -11.77 0.50
CA ALA A 167 -12.44 -12.66 0.11
C ALA A 167 -11.98 -14.10 -0.13
N LYS A 168 -10.68 -14.30 -0.46
CA LYS A 168 -10.05 -15.63 -0.56
C LYS A 168 -9.52 -16.16 0.78
N GLY A 169 -9.64 -15.42 1.88
CA GLY A 169 -9.09 -15.80 3.18
C GLY A 169 -7.63 -15.41 3.39
N VAL A 170 -7.13 -14.44 2.61
CA VAL A 170 -5.74 -13.93 2.69
C VAL A 170 -5.62 -12.84 3.76
N ASP A 171 -4.63 -12.95 4.63
CA ASP A 171 -4.28 -11.89 5.58
C ASP A 171 -3.47 -10.80 4.89
N VAL A 172 -3.89 -9.54 5.02
CA VAL A 172 -3.25 -8.40 4.35
C VAL A 172 -2.68 -7.41 5.37
N TRP A 173 -1.43 -6.99 5.16
CA TRP A 173 -0.84 -5.83 5.82
C TRP A 173 -0.46 -4.78 4.78
N ALA A 174 -1.13 -3.62 4.80
CA ALA A 174 -0.86 -2.51 3.91
C ALA A 174 -0.12 -1.37 4.63
N VAL A 175 0.87 -0.78 3.96
CA VAL A 175 1.67 0.33 4.46
C VAL A 175 1.68 1.45 3.42
N PHE A 176 1.19 2.62 3.80
CA PHE A 176 1.10 3.81 2.96
C PHE A 176 2.10 4.86 3.46
N ASP A 177 3.20 5.03 2.73
CA ASP A 177 4.16 6.10 2.90
C ASP A 177 3.96 7.20 1.84
N SER A 178 2.75 7.74 1.86
CA SER A 178 2.21 8.82 1.03
C SER A 178 1.45 9.81 1.94
N CYS A 179 1.23 11.04 1.47
CA CYS A 179 0.46 12.06 2.21
C CYS A 179 -0.77 12.49 1.43
N TYR A 180 -1.89 12.65 2.12
CA TYR A 180 -3.16 13.04 1.50
C TYR A 180 -3.79 14.31 2.11
N SER A 181 -3.13 14.97 3.06
CA SER A 181 -3.77 15.99 3.91
C SER A 181 -4.35 17.22 3.17
N GLY A 182 -5.66 17.45 3.31
CA GLY A 182 -6.41 18.57 2.73
C GLY A 182 -6.11 19.97 3.29
N THR A 183 -5.17 20.12 4.24
CA THR A 183 -4.76 21.42 4.75
C THR A 183 -3.30 21.73 4.41
N VAL A 184 -3.09 22.64 3.44
CA VAL A 184 -1.79 23.30 3.21
C VAL A 184 -1.50 24.26 4.37
N THR A 185 -1.31 23.73 5.58
CA THR A 185 -0.93 24.54 6.73
C THR A 185 0.21 23.86 7.48
N ARG A 186 1.40 23.91 6.89
CA ARG A 186 2.61 24.47 7.52
C ARG A 186 3.77 24.40 6.53
N GLY A 187 4.26 25.57 6.16
CA GLY A 187 5.47 25.72 5.36
C GLY A 187 6.64 25.03 6.03
N LEU A 188 7.04 23.90 5.47
CA LEU A 188 8.47 23.64 5.33
C LEU A 188 8.88 24.47 4.12
N GLU A 189 9.55 25.60 4.37
CA GLU A 189 10.24 26.31 3.30
C GLU A 189 11.20 25.30 2.66
N ALA A 190 10.89 24.89 1.44
CA ALA A 190 11.66 23.94 0.63
C ALA A 190 12.95 24.59 0.08
N ASP A 191 13.61 25.40 0.90
CA ASP A 191 14.91 26.02 0.61
C ASP A 191 16.09 25.12 1.00
N ASP A 192 15.81 23.92 1.53
CA ASP A 192 16.81 22.86 1.74
C ASP A 192 16.55 21.73 0.71
N ASP A 193 17.47 21.56 -0.25
CA ASP A 193 17.43 20.54 -1.31
C ASP A 193 17.26 19.09 -0.79
N ASP A 194 17.47 18.92 0.53
CA ASP A 194 17.42 17.70 1.32
C ASP A 194 16.03 17.32 1.87
N VAL A 195 14.99 18.18 1.72
CA VAL A 195 13.62 17.88 2.18
C VAL A 195 12.61 18.01 1.05
N ARG A 196 11.97 16.90 0.67
CA ARG A 196 10.84 16.86 -0.27
C ARG A 196 9.60 16.32 0.43
N THR A 197 8.43 16.91 0.19
CA THR A 197 7.15 16.40 0.72
C THR A 197 6.52 15.42 -0.24
N ARG A 198 5.89 14.38 0.28
CA ARG A 198 5.11 13.41 -0.52
C ARG A 198 3.70 13.86 -0.84
N GLN A 199 3.30 15.03 -0.37
CA GLN A 199 2.07 15.68 -0.79
C GLN A 199 2.26 16.38 -2.14
N LEU A 200 1.45 16.02 -3.14
CA LEU A 200 1.31 16.80 -4.36
C LEU A 200 0.13 17.76 -4.18
N PRO A 201 0.31 19.08 -4.39
CA PRO A 201 -0.79 20.02 -4.29
C PRO A 201 -1.78 19.80 -5.47
N PRO A 202 -3.11 19.82 -5.24
CA PRO A 202 -4.12 19.56 -6.28
C PRO A 202 -3.96 20.41 -7.55
N GLU A 203 -3.46 21.64 -7.43
CA GLU A 203 -3.20 22.57 -8.52
C GLU A 203 -2.15 22.04 -9.50
N ALA A 204 -1.22 21.21 -9.04
CA ALA A 204 -0.23 20.57 -9.90
C ALA A 204 -0.88 19.60 -10.89
N LEU A 205 -2.09 19.11 -10.60
CA LEU A 205 -2.91 18.27 -11.47
C LEU A 205 -3.99 19.10 -12.20
N GLY A 206 -4.08 20.40 -11.96
CA GLY A 206 -5.09 21.26 -12.58
C GLY A 206 -6.44 21.27 -11.88
N LEU A 207 -6.52 20.84 -10.62
CA LEU A 207 -7.68 21.10 -9.76
C LEU A 207 -7.70 22.58 -9.33
N ASP A 208 -8.89 23.15 -9.29
CA ASP A 208 -9.12 24.51 -8.83
C ASP A 208 -9.27 24.51 -7.29
N PRO A 209 -8.40 25.21 -6.53
CA PRO A 209 -8.47 25.26 -5.06
C PRO A 209 -9.80 25.81 -4.55
N ASP A 210 -10.38 26.78 -5.25
CA ASP A 210 -11.66 27.37 -4.85
C ASP A 210 -12.79 26.33 -5.00
N ALA A 211 -12.71 25.49 -6.03
CA ALA A 211 -13.65 24.39 -6.22
C ALA A 211 -13.48 23.29 -5.16
N MET A 212 -12.24 23.02 -4.74
CA MET A 212 -11.94 22.09 -3.65
C MET A 212 -12.50 22.58 -2.31
N GLU A 213 -12.28 23.86 -1.97
CA GLU A 213 -12.82 24.47 -0.76
C GLU A 213 -14.36 24.52 -0.77
N ASP A 214 -14.96 24.73 -1.94
CA ASP A 214 -16.40 24.65 -2.14
C ASP A 214 -16.97 23.24 -1.88
N VAL A 215 -16.22 22.17 -2.19
CA VAL A 215 -16.63 20.79 -1.87
C VAL A 215 -16.57 20.56 -0.36
N VAL A 216 -15.44 20.88 0.26
CA VAL A 216 -15.23 20.73 1.71
C VAL A 216 -16.20 21.58 2.52
N SER A 217 -16.55 22.79 2.07
CA SER A 217 -17.49 23.66 2.80
C SER A 217 -18.95 23.21 2.71
N ARG A 218 -19.29 22.37 1.73
CA ARG A 218 -20.64 21.82 1.52
C ARG A 218 -20.82 20.44 2.14
N SER A 219 -19.74 19.78 2.54
CA SER A 219 -19.79 18.48 3.20
C SER A 219 -20.31 18.62 4.64
N ILE A 220 -20.86 17.53 5.17
CA ILE A 220 -21.73 17.55 6.35
C ILE A 220 -20.92 17.39 7.66
N GLY A 221 -19.63 17.05 7.59
CA GLY A 221 -18.76 16.81 8.75
C GLY A 221 -17.86 18.00 9.14
N ASP A 222 -17.44 18.08 10.42
CA ASP A 222 -16.22 18.82 10.78
C ASP A 222 -15.03 17.92 10.37
N PRO A 223 -14.18 18.32 9.41
CA PRO A 223 -13.03 17.52 8.95
C PRO A 223 -12.01 17.23 10.07
N ARG A 224 -12.16 17.85 11.25
CA ARG A 224 -11.29 17.64 12.42
C ARG A 224 -11.83 16.61 13.41
N ASP A 225 -13.09 16.18 13.28
CA ASP A 225 -13.77 15.32 14.27
C ASP A 225 -13.72 13.82 13.91
N GLY A 226 -13.23 13.46 12.73
CA GLY A 226 -13.02 12.07 12.29
C GLY A 226 -11.56 11.78 12.02
N ALA A 227 -11.02 10.68 12.57
CA ALA A 227 -9.83 10.07 11.98
C ALA A 227 -10.30 9.40 10.69
N GLU A 228 -10.15 10.07 9.55
CA GLU A 228 -10.38 9.44 8.24
C GLU A 228 -9.37 8.29 8.10
N VAL A 229 -9.91 7.10 7.86
CA VAL A 229 -9.10 5.93 7.53
C VAL A 229 -8.70 6.13 6.07
N PRO A 230 -7.41 6.03 5.69
CA PRO A 230 -6.94 6.24 4.30
C PRO A 230 -7.47 5.25 3.25
N LEU A 231 -8.45 4.44 3.65
CA LEU A 231 -9.21 3.53 2.83
C LEU A 231 -10.65 3.63 3.33
N ASP A 232 -11.58 4.07 2.48
CA ASP A 232 -12.96 3.63 2.62
C ASP A 232 -13.00 2.13 2.30
N LEU A 233 -12.83 1.33 3.35
CA LEU A 233 -13.21 -0.07 3.34
C LEU A 233 -14.74 -0.10 3.38
N ALA A 234 -15.37 0.28 2.26
CA ALA A 234 -16.80 0.39 2.08
C ALA A 234 -17.51 -0.58 3.02
N THR A 235 -18.12 -0.01 4.06
CA THR A 235 -18.64 -0.68 5.27
C THR A 235 -19.75 -1.72 4.99
N GLY A 236 -19.98 -2.09 3.73
CA GLY A 236 -20.91 -3.14 3.27
C GLY A 236 -20.27 -4.47 2.86
N GLN A 237 -18.93 -4.59 2.73
CA GLN A 237 -18.25 -5.86 2.48
C GLN A 237 -17.33 -6.27 3.64
N ALA A 238 -17.89 -6.35 4.85
CA ALA A 238 -17.29 -7.03 6.00
C ALA A 238 -17.29 -8.57 5.82
N GLY A 239 -16.90 -9.07 4.64
CA GLY A 239 -17.19 -10.44 4.20
C GLY A 239 -15.99 -11.29 3.76
N GLY A 240 -14.75 -10.80 3.88
CA GLY A 240 -13.57 -11.63 3.68
C GLY A 240 -13.17 -12.36 4.96
N GLU A 241 -12.86 -13.65 4.89
CA GLU A 241 -12.30 -14.41 6.03
C GLU A 241 -10.91 -13.88 6.44
N GLY A 242 -10.21 -13.21 5.53
CA GLY A 242 -8.86 -12.67 5.75
C GLY A 242 -8.80 -11.37 6.56
N SER A 243 -7.79 -11.26 7.42
CA SER A 243 -7.55 -10.06 8.23
C SER A 243 -6.96 -8.90 7.41
N LEU A 244 -7.10 -7.68 7.93
CA LEU A 244 -6.46 -6.49 7.38
C LEU A 244 -5.85 -5.65 8.51
N VAL A 245 -4.60 -5.28 8.33
CA VAL A 245 -3.91 -4.24 9.11
C VAL A 245 -3.41 -3.19 8.12
N ALA A 246 -3.63 -1.91 8.42
CA ALA A 246 -3.15 -0.82 7.58
C ALA A 246 -2.42 0.21 8.44
N PHE A 247 -1.23 0.62 8.01
CA PHE A 247 -0.52 1.78 8.58
C PHE A 247 -0.37 2.86 7.52
N SER A 248 -0.50 4.12 7.93
CA SER A 248 -0.31 5.28 7.07
C SER A 248 0.60 6.31 7.76
N ALA A 249 1.42 6.98 6.96
CA ALA A 249 2.43 7.91 7.44
C ALA A 249 1.87 9.22 8.04
N SER A 250 0.62 9.59 7.74
CA SER A 250 0.03 10.82 8.27
C SER A 250 -1.47 10.65 8.56
N GLN A 251 -1.93 11.24 9.67
CA GLN A 251 -3.32 11.68 9.81
C GLN A 251 -3.57 12.86 8.87
N SER A 252 -4.83 13.23 8.60
CA SER A 252 -5.27 14.25 7.62
C SER A 252 -4.64 15.65 7.79
N ASN A 253 -3.73 15.86 8.75
CA ASN A 253 -3.06 17.12 9.08
C ASN A 253 -1.52 17.05 9.24
N GLU A 254 -0.86 15.93 8.98
CA GLU A 254 0.60 15.80 9.05
C GLU A 254 1.25 15.70 7.66
N VAL A 255 2.53 16.10 7.56
CA VAL A 255 3.34 15.98 6.34
C VAL A 255 4.41 14.91 6.52
N THR A 256 4.61 14.08 5.49
CA THR A 256 5.65 13.05 5.44
C THR A 256 6.78 13.52 4.54
N PRO A 257 7.91 13.96 5.12
CA PRO A 257 9.07 14.37 4.35
C PRO A 257 9.93 13.16 3.95
N GLU A 258 10.58 13.28 2.80
CA GLU A 258 11.77 12.51 2.46
C GLU A 258 12.99 13.16 3.09
N LYS A 259 13.85 12.36 3.70
CA LYS A 259 15.12 12.84 4.29
C LYS A 259 16.25 11.90 3.91
N ASN A 260 17.47 12.43 3.90
CA ASN A 260 18.66 11.60 3.80
C ASN A 260 18.87 10.82 5.11
N LEU A 261 18.67 9.50 5.06
CA LEU A 261 18.70 8.58 6.21
C LEU A 261 19.72 7.44 6.02
N PRO A 262 20.35 6.92 7.09
CA PRO A 262 20.27 7.39 8.48
C PRO A 262 20.91 8.77 8.68
N LYS A 263 20.39 9.57 9.61
CA LYS A 263 20.85 10.95 9.82
C LYS A 263 22.30 10.97 10.32
N GLY A 264 23.17 11.70 9.63
CA GLY A 264 24.57 11.90 10.01
C GLY A 264 25.55 10.89 9.43
N GLU A 265 25.06 9.87 8.72
CA GLU A 265 25.90 8.86 8.08
C GLU A 265 26.38 9.30 6.67
N PRO A 266 27.56 8.85 6.22
CA PRO A 266 28.14 9.23 4.94
C PRO A 266 27.50 8.55 3.71
N ASP A 267 26.86 7.40 3.89
CA ASP A 267 26.21 6.59 2.85
C ASP A 267 24.68 6.74 2.84
N ARG A 268 24.17 7.75 3.54
CA ARG A 268 22.74 8.06 3.64
C ARG A 268 22.09 8.26 2.27
N LYS A 269 20.85 7.80 2.15
CA LYS A 269 20.04 7.92 0.93
C LYS A 269 18.75 8.66 1.25
N PRO A 270 18.16 9.39 0.28
CA PRO A 270 16.82 9.94 0.46
C PRO A 270 15.84 8.78 0.64
N GLN A 271 15.05 8.81 1.71
CA GLN A 271 14.06 7.79 2.08
C GLN A 271 12.86 8.44 2.75
N GLY A 272 11.71 7.76 2.70
CA GLY A 272 10.54 8.11 3.48
C GLY A 272 10.83 7.92 4.96
N VAL A 273 10.58 8.95 5.77
CA VAL A 273 10.83 8.87 7.22
C VAL A 273 10.00 7.76 7.86
N PHE A 274 8.75 7.58 7.40
CA PHE A 274 7.86 6.55 7.92
C PHE A 274 8.36 5.14 7.58
N THR A 275 8.66 4.85 6.31
CA THR A 275 9.20 3.54 5.89
C THR A 275 10.49 3.22 6.62
N PHE A 276 11.44 4.15 6.65
CA PHE A 276 12.72 3.93 7.32
C PHE A 276 12.53 3.61 8.80
N THR A 277 11.70 4.39 9.50
CA THR A 277 11.44 4.18 10.94
C THR A 277 10.73 2.85 11.19
N LEU A 278 9.73 2.51 10.38
CA LEU A 278 9.02 1.22 10.47
C LEU A 278 10.00 0.04 10.29
N MET A 279 10.84 0.08 9.26
CA MET A 279 11.82 -0.99 9.01
C MET A 279 12.87 -1.08 10.14
N GLN A 280 13.28 0.04 10.74
CA GLN A 280 14.15 0.03 11.91
C GLN A 280 13.49 -0.65 13.11
N VAL A 281 12.25 -0.29 13.43
CA VAL A 281 11.51 -0.90 14.55
C VAL A 281 11.33 -2.41 14.33
N LEU A 282 11.00 -2.83 13.11
CA LEU A 282 10.85 -4.24 12.77
C LEU A 282 12.17 -5.02 12.83
N ALA A 283 13.29 -4.40 12.48
CA ALA A 283 14.61 -5.01 12.58
C ALA A 283 15.10 -5.12 14.04
N GLU A 284 14.82 -4.10 14.87
CA GLU A 284 15.22 -4.08 16.29
C GLU A 284 14.30 -4.96 17.16
N TYR A 285 13.00 -5.00 16.85
CA TYR A 285 11.97 -5.70 17.62
C TYR A 285 11.17 -6.69 16.74
N PRO A 286 11.80 -7.76 16.21
CA PRO A 286 11.16 -8.73 15.30
C PRO A 286 9.95 -9.48 15.89
N GLY A 287 9.75 -9.45 17.22
CA GLY A 287 8.60 -10.05 17.89
C GLY A 287 7.51 -9.05 18.29
N ALA A 288 7.61 -7.78 17.88
CA ALA A 288 6.61 -6.77 18.20
C ALA A 288 5.27 -7.08 17.52
N THR A 289 4.19 -6.83 18.24
CA THR A 289 2.82 -6.88 17.69
C THR A 289 2.50 -5.61 16.91
N TYR A 290 1.51 -5.65 16.02
CA TYR A 290 1.06 -4.45 15.29
C TYR A 290 0.72 -3.26 16.21
N ALA A 291 0.08 -3.52 17.35
CA ALA A 291 -0.26 -2.50 18.34
C ALA A 291 0.94 -1.93 19.13
N GLN A 292 2.11 -2.57 19.06
CA GLN A 292 3.34 -2.02 19.63
C GLN A 292 4.14 -1.20 18.60
N ILE A 293 3.84 -1.40 17.31
CA ILE A 293 4.53 -0.74 16.19
C ILE A 293 3.79 0.55 15.78
N GLY A 294 2.46 0.53 15.72
CA GLY A 294 1.61 1.69 15.43
C GLY A 294 1.16 2.41 16.70
#